data_AF-A0A1F8R2P9-F1
#
_entry.id   AF-A0A1F8R2P9-F1
#
_cell.length_a   1.000
_cell.length_b   1.000
_cell.length_c   1.000
_cell.angle_alpha   90.00
_cell.angle_beta   90.00
_cell.angle_gamma   90.00
#
_symmetry.space_group_name_H-M   'P 1'
#
loop_
_entity.id
_entity.type
_entity.pdbx_description
1 polymer ?
#
loop_
_entity_poly.entity_id
_entity_poly.type
_entity_poly.pdbx_seq_one_letter_code
_entity_poly.pdbx_strand_id
1 'polypeptide(L)'
;MSATKDALLEAMESYFGGDAKRINHARRVTAYAEQLLEREGGDYPVVIGAGVLHDIGIHEAERKHGSPGGRFQEIEGPPIARRILNELGFKPSQVEEICEIIAHHHSPGKINTVNFKVLYDADWLVNLVDEYDIRDRKKLAGIIETVFLTGSGKSLARSIYLPEN
;
A
#
# COMPACT_ATOMS: atom_id res chain seq x y z
N MET A 1 -10.52 5.12 -15.47
CA MET A 1 -9.86 4.24 -14.48
C MET A 1 -8.36 4.15 -14.76
N SER A 2 -7.88 3.82 -15.97
CA SER A 2 -6.43 3.87 -16.27
C SER A 2 -5.86 5.28 -16.15
N ALA A 3 -6.48 6.29 -16.78
CA ALA A 3 -5.97 7.67 -16.76
C ALA A 3 -5.77 8.26 -15.35
N THR A 4 -6.60 7.89 -14.38
CA THR A 4 -6.46 8.32 -12.97
C THR A 4 -5.27 7.65 -12.30
N LYS A 5 -5.05 6.36 -12.55
CA LYS A 5 -3.90 5.61 -12.04
C LYS A 5 -2.60 6.12 -12.65
N ASP A 6 -2.60 6.37 -13.95
CA ASP A 6 -1.42 6.86 -14.68
C ASP A 6 -0.98 8.22 -14.12
N ALA A 7 -1.91 9.15 -13.90
CA ALA A 7 -1.62 10.44 -13.29
C ALA A 7 -1.11 10.35 -11.84
N LEU A 8 -1.64 9.43 -11.04
CA LEU A 8 -1.13 9.16 -9.69
C LEU A 8 0.32 8.64 -9.72
N LEU A 9 0.61 7.71 -10.63
CA LEU A 9 1.94 7.14 -10.80
C LEU A 9 2.94 8.21 -11.24
N GLU A 10 2.58 9.05 -12.21
CA GLU A 10 3.42 10.18 -12.64
C GLU A 10 3.70 11.15 -11.49
N ALA A 11 2.69 11.47 -10.68
CA ALA A 11 2.87 12.35 -9.52
C ALA A 11 3.79 11.73 -8.44
N MET A 12 3.61 10.43 -8.17
CA MET A 12 4.47 9.68 -7.24
C MET A 12 5.91 9.59 -7.74
N GLU A 13 6.12 9.31 -9.03
CA GLU A 13 7.46 9.24 -9.63
C GLU A 13 8.15 10.60 -9.65
N SER A 14 7.42 11.65 -9.97
CA SER A 14 7.93 13.03 -9.88
C SER A 14 8.37 13.38 -8.46
N TYR A 15 7.60 12.96 -7.46
CA TYR A 15 7.92 13.19 -6.05
C TYR A 15 9.14 12.39 -5.58
N PHE A 16 9.19 11.09 -5.87
CA PHE A 16 10.32 10.24 -5.46
C PHE A 16 11.58 10.46 -6.30
N GLY A 17 11.46 11.07 -7.48
CA GLY A 17 12.59 11.40 -8.35
C GLY A 17 13.41 10.17 -8.71
N GLY A 18 14.66 10.13 -8.25
CA GLY A 18 15.60 9.03 -8.54
C GLY A 18 15.45 7.79 -7.67
N ASP A 19 14.52 7.76 -6.70
CA ASP A 19 14.35 6.62 -5.79
C ASP A 19 13.60 5.45 -6.45
N ALA A 20 14.32 4.75 -7.33
CA ALA A 20 13.79 3.61 -8.07
C ALA A 20 13.30 2.48 -7.17
N LYS A 21 13.84 2.35 -5.94
CA LYS A 21 13.39 1.33 -4.98
C LYS A 21 11.95 1.62 -4.56
N ARG A 22 11.66 2.85 -4.12
CA ARG A 22 10.32 3.24 -3.66
C ARG A 22 9.30 3.32 -4.78
N ILE A 23 9.72 3.79 -5.96
CA ILE A 23 8.87 3.77 -7.16
C ILE A 23 8.45 2.34 -7.51
N ASN A 24 9.41 1.40 -7.58
CA ASN A 24 9.10 0.01 -7.92
C ASN A 24 8.26 -0.69 -6.84
N HIS A 25 8.50 -0.37 -5.56
CA HIS A 25 7.67 -0.85 -4.45
C HIS A 25 6.21 -0.42 -4.65
N ALA A 26 5.95 0.89 -4.75
CA ALA A 26 4.60 1.44 -4.93
C ALA A 26 3.90 0.88 -6.18
N ARG A 27 4.63 0.68 -7.29
CA ARG A 27 4.09 0.06 -8.51
C ARG A 27 3.66 -1.40 -8.29
N ARG A 28 4.46 -2.20 -7.60
CA ARG A 28 4.12 -3.60 -7.28
C ARG A 28 2.94 -3.69 -6.32
N VAL A 29 2.92 -2.85 -5.29
CA VAL A 29 1.79 -2.76 -4.34
C VAL A 29 0.52 -2.38 -5.08
N THR A 30 0.57 -1.36 -5.94
CA THR A 30 -0.59 -0.93 -6.74
C THR A 30 -1.13 -2.05 -7.63
N ALA A 31 -0.24 -2.82 -8.28
CA ALA A 31 -0.65 -3.94 -9.12
C ALA A 31 -1.35 -5.06 -8.32
N TYR A 32 -0.84 -5.40 -7.13
CA TYR A 32 -1.52 -6.35 -6.25
C TYR A 32 -2.83 -5.79 -5.68
N ALA A 33 -2.88 -4.50 -5.35
CA ALA A 33 -4.09 -3.85 -4.87
C ALA A 33 -5.20 -3.90 -5.93
N GLU A 34 -4.88 -3.66 -7.21
CA GLU A 34 -5.82 -3.86 -8.34
C GLU A 34 -6.34 -5.29 -8.39
N GLN A 35 -5.46 -6.28 -8.31
CA GLN A 35 -5.83 -7.70 -8.37
C GLN A 35 -6.73 -8.13 -7.20
N LEU A 36 -6.46 -7.63 -5.99
CA LEU A 36 -7.25 -7.93 -4.80
C LEU A 36 -8.60 -7.22 -4.83
N LEU A 37 -8.65 -5.98 -5.31
CA LEU A 37 -9.87 -5.19 -5.46
C LEU A 37 -10.90 -5.89 -6.35
N GLU A 38 -10.48 -6.59 -7.41
CA GLU A 38 -11.39 -7.38 -8.26
C GLU A 38 -12.16 -8.46 -7.49
N ARG A 39 -11.58 -8.97 -6.39
CA ARG A 39 -12.15 -10.07 -5.59
C ARG A 39 -12.87 -9.58 -4.34
N GLU A 40 -12.31 -8.60 -3.65
CA GLU A 40 -12.85 -8.06 -2.39
C GLU A 40 -13.87 -6.94 -2.63
N GLY A 41 -13.86 -6.31 -3.80
CA GLY A 41 -14.54 -5.05 -4.05
C GLY A 41 -13.86 -3.89 -3.34
N GLY A 42 -14.54 -2.74 -3.27
CA GLY A 42 -14.04 -1.50 -2.69
C GLY A 42 -14.19 -0.32 -3.65
N ASP A 43 -13.73 0.85 -3.21
CA ASP A 43 -13.68 2.05 -4.03
C ASP A 43 -12.33 2.09 -4.78
N TYR A 44 -12.38 1.87 -6.10
CA TYR A 44 -11.18 1.80 -6.95
C TYR A 44 -10.31 3.06 -6.80
N PRO A 45 -10.81 4.30 -6.98
CA PRO A 45 -10.01 5.50 -6.73
C PRO A 45 -9.33 5.54 -5.37
N VAL A 46 -10.01 5.13 -4.29
CA VAL A 46 -9.43 5.11 -2.94
C VAL A 46 -8.31 4.09 -2.84
N VAL A 47 -8.55 2.84 -3.24
CA VAL A 47 -7.55 1.77 -3.13
C VAL A 47 -6.33 2.06 -3.99
N ILE A 48 -6.51 2.56 -5.21
CA ILE A 48 -5.39 2.88 -6.11
C ILE A 48 -4.64 4.13 -5.64
N GLY A 49 -5.35 5.16 -5.19
CA GLY A 49 -4.72 6.33 -4.59
C GLY A 49 -3.88 5.97 -3.38
N ALA A 50 -4.41 5.14 -2.49
CA ALA A 50 -3.68 4.66 -1.32
C ALA A 50 -2.52 3.74 -1.70
N GLY A 51 -2.70 2.81 -2.65
CA GLY A 51 -1.64 1.92 -3.13
C GLY A 51 -0.44 2.65 -3.72
N VAL A 52 -0.69 3.67 -4.54
CA VAL A 52 0.38 4.48 -5.15
C VAL A 52 1.08 5.37 -4.12
N LEU A 53 0.35 5.89 -3.13
CA LEU A 53 0.85 6.95 -2.24
C LEU A 53 1.14 6.51 -0.81
N HIS A 54 0.98 5.24 -0.43
CA HIS A 54 1.14 4.78 0.97
C HIS A 54 2.48 5.19 1.60
N ASP A 55 3.58 4.96 0.88
CA ASP A 55 4.95 5.25 1.31
C ASP A 55 5.39 6.71 1.03
N ILE A 56 4.51 7.60 0.54
CA ILE A 56 4.90 8.94 0.05
C ILE A 56 5.55 9.82 1.15
N GLY A 57 5.28 9.49 2.42
CA GLY A 57 5.84 10.18 3.58
C GLY A 57 7.32 9.89 3.84
N ILE A 58 7.92 8.87 3.21
CA ILE A 58 9.24 8.36 3.62
C ILE A 58 10.37 9.38 3.55
N HIS A 59 10.47 10.20 2.49
CA HIS A 59 11.53 11.21 2.38
C HIS A 59 11.38 12.32 3.42
N GLU A 60 10.14 12.73 3.73
CA GLU A 60 9.88 13.73 4.77
C GLU A 60 10.10 13.15 6.17
N ALA A 61 9.81 11.86 6.37
CA ALA A 61 10.13 11.13 7.59
C ALA A 61 11.64 11.12 7.86
N GLU A 62 12.45 10.77 6.85
CA GLU A 62 13.90 10.81 6.92
C GLU A 62 14.43 12.22 7.17
N ARG A 63 13.90 13.22 6.44
CA ARG A 63 14.36 14.62 6.54
C ARG A 63 14.06 15.25 7.90
N LYS A 64 12.88 15.00 8.47
CA LYS A 64 12.42 15.65 9.72
C LYS A 64 12.80 14.86 10.97
N HIS A 65 12.80 13.53 10.89
CA HIS A 65 12.96 12.66 12.06
C HIS A 65 14.23 11.81 12.00
N GLY A 66 14.99 11.87 10.90
CA GLY A 66 16.21 11.06 10.72
C GLY A 66 15.93 9.56 10.57
N SER A 67 14.69 9.17 10.24
CA SER A 67 14.28 7.77 10.17
C SER A 67 13.17 7.56 9.14
N PRO A 68 13.26 6.50 8.30
CA PRO A 68 12.18 6.09 7.40
C PRO A 68 11.11 5.25 8.11
N GLY A 69 11.14 5.14 9.44
CA GLY A 69 10.25 4.25 10.19
C GLY A 69 8.77 4.57 9.97
N GLY A 70 7.94 3.52 9.88
CA GLY A 70 6.53 3.63 9.51
C GLY A 70 5.73 4.65 10.33
N ARG A 71 6.01 4.76 11.63
CA ARG A 71 5.41 5.77 12.51
C ARG A 71 5.56 7.20 11.98
N PHE A 72 6.72 7.54 11.41
CA PHE A 72 6.97 8.88 10.87
C PHE A 72 6.37 9.04 9.49
N GLN A 73 6.35 7.98 8.68
CA GLN A 73 5.65 8.00 7.39
C GLN A 73 4.15 8.25 7.56
N GLU A 74 3.52 7.62 8.55
CA GLU A 74 2.12 7.83 8.91
C GLU A 74 1.81 9.29 9.33
N ILE A 75 2.80 10.01 9.86
CA ILE A 75 2.67 11.43 10.21
C ILE A 75 2.86 12.34 8.98
N GLU A 76 3.90 12.05 8.18
CA GLU A 76 4.33 12.95 7.11
C GLU A 76 3.66 12.69 5.76
N GLY A 77 3.18 11.47 5.53
CA GLY A 77 2.54 11.03 4.28
C GLY A 77 1.20 11.73 3.98
N PRO A 78 0.24 11.81 4.92
CA PRO A 78 -1.09 12.35 4.64
C PRO A 78 -1.09 13.80 4.10
N PRO A 79 -0.29 14.75 4.63
CA PRO A 79 -0.20 16.09 4.05
C PRO A 79 0.28 16.11 2.59
N ILE A 80 1.24 15.25 2.22
CA ILE A 80 1.79 15.17 0.86
C ILE A 80 0.76 14.55 -0.08
N ALA A 81 0.18 13.40 0.32
CA ALA A 81 -0.84 12.71 -0.45
C ALA A 81 -2.04 13.62 -0.72
N ARG A 82 -2.51 14.34 0.30
CA ARG A 82 -3.61 15.30 0.18
C ARG A 82 -3.37 16.35 -0.90
N ARG A 83 -2.15 16.91 -0.95
CA ARG A 83 -1.77 17.90 -1.96
C ARG A 83 -1.87 17.30 -3.36
N ILE A 84 -1.26 16.15 -3.59
CA ILE A 84 -1.27 15.43 -4.88
C ILE A 84 -2.71 15.12 -5.30
N LEU A 85 -3.52 14.54 -4.41
CA LEU A 85 -4.89 14.13 -4.73
C LEU A 85 -5.79 15.32 -5.06
N ASN A 86 -5.64 16.45 -4.37
CA ASN A 86 -6.36 17.68 -4.67
C ASN A 86 -5.96 18.28 -6.02
N GLU A 87 -4.66 18.30 -6.34
CA GLU A 87 -4.15 18.74 -7.65
C GLU A 87 -4.70 17.88 -8.79
N LEU A 88 -4.89 16.58 -8.55
CA LEU A 88 -5.50 15.62 -9.48
C LEU A 88 -7.04 15.63 -9.50
N GLY A 89 -7.69 16.47 -8.68
CA GLY A 89 -9.14 16.64 -8.69
C GLY A 89 -9.95 15.49 -8.05
N PHE A 90 -9.36 14.75 -7.10
CA PHE A 90 -10.09 13.74 -6.34
C PHE A 90 -11.22 14.37 -5.52
N LYS A 91 -12.31 13.62 -5.31
CA LYS A 91 -13.42 14.10 -4.48
C LYS A 91 -12.96 14.24 -3.03
N PRO A 92 -13.45 15.23 -2.27
CA PRO A 92 -13.06 15.43 -0.87
C PRO A 92 -13.17 14.16 -0.01
N SER A 93 -14.24 13.38 -0.17
CA SER A 93 -14.41 12.12 0.57
C SER A 93 -13.34 11.07 0.26
N GLN A 94 -12.87 11.01 -0.99
CA GLN A 94 -11.80 10.09 -1.40
C GLN A 94 -10.46 10.58 -0.84
N VAL A 95 -10.21 11.89 -0.89
CA VAL A 95 -9.00 12.49 -0.31
C VAL A 95 -8.91 12.19 1.18
N GLU A 96 -10.01 12.37 1.93
CA GLU A 96 -10.03 12.06 3.36
C GLU A 96 -9.74 10.59 3.64
N GLU A 97 -10.43 9.66 2.97
CA GLU A 97 -10.24 8.23 3.21
C GLU A 97 -8.84 7.76 2.82
N ILE A 98 -8.30 8.21 1.68
CA ILE A 98 -6.92 7.88 1.28
C ILE A 98 -5.93 8.41 2.32
N CYS A 99 -6.08 9.66 2.76
CA CYS A 99 -5.20 10.22 3.78
C CYS A 99 -5.30 9.48 5.12
N GLU A 100 -6.50 9.05 5.51
CA GLU A 100 -6.71 8.26 6.72
C GLU A 100 -6.00 6.90 6.62
N ILE A 101 -6.16 6.20 5.49
CA ILE A 101 -5.47 4.96 5.20
C ILE A 101 -3.94 5.14 5.27
N ILE A 102 -3.40 6.17 4.63
CA ILE A 102 -1.97 6.49 4.66
C ILE A 102 -1.50 6.81 6.08
N ALA A 103 -2.33 7.47 6.90
CA ALA A 103 -1.99 7.77 8.28
C ALA A 103 -1.91 6.53 9.21
N HIS A 104 -2.32 5.34 8.73
CA HIS A 104 -2.40 4.14 9.56
C HIS A 104 -1.97 2.85 8.83
N HIS A 105 -1.32 2.95 7.67
CA HIS A 105 -1.00 1.77 6.84
C HIS A 105 0.01 0.81 7.49
N HIS A 106 0.79 1.26 8.47
CA HIS A 106 1.63 0.41 9.33
C HIS A 106 0.97 0.02 10.67
N SER A 107 -0.28 0.45 10.89
CA SER A 107 -1.03 0.31 12.13
C SER A 107 -2.34 -0.46 11.93
N PRO A 108 -2.29 -1.78 11.60
CA PRO A 108 -3.48 -2.58 11.36
C PRO A 108 -4.42 -2.60 12.57
N GLY A 109 -5.73 -2.60 12.30
CA GLY A 109 -6.77 -2.59 13.32
C GLY A 109 -7.24 -1.20 13.77
N LYS A 110 -6.59 -0.12 13.30
CA LYS A 110 -7.10 1.25 13.46
C LYS A 110 -8.22 1.58 12.48
N ILE A 111 -8.05 1.14 11.24
CA ILE A 111 -9.04 1.29 10.17
C ILE A 111 -9.56 -0.11 9.81
N ASN A 112 -10.89 -0.23 9.70
CA ASN A 112 -11.55 -1.50 9.41
C ASN A 112 -12.48 -1.39 8.18
N THR A 113 -11.98 -0.76 7.12
CA THR A 113 -12.66 -0.70 5.82
C THR A 113 -12.13 -1.77 4.88
N VAL A 114 -12.89 -2.11 3.84
CA VAL A 114 -12.41 -3.00 2.77
C VAL A 114 -11.21 -2.38 2.06
N ASN A 115 -11.27 -1.08 1.76
CA ASN A 115 -10.19 -0.36 1.08
C ASN A 115 -8.86 -0.45 1.84
N PHE A 116 -8.88 -0.27 3.16
CA PHE A 116 -7.69 -0.43 4.00
C PHE A 116 -7.13 -1.85 3.93
N LYS A 117 -7.99 -2.86 4.08
CA LYS A 117 -7.56 -4.28 4.07
C LYS A 117 -6.95 -4.67 2.73
N VAL A 118 -7.52 -4.20 1.62
CA VAL A 118 -6.98 -4.45 0.28
C VAL A 118 -5.58 -3.86 0.13
N LEU A 119 -5.37 -2.60 0.54
CA LEU A 119 -4.03 -2.02 0.51
C LEU A 119 -3.07 -2.75 1.44
N TYR A 120 -3.46 -2.99 2.69
CA TYR A 120 -2.61 -3.65 3.67
C TYR A 120 -2.14 -5.02 3.18
N ASP A 121 -3.04 -5.82 2.60
CA ASP A 121 -2.68 -7.11 2.00
C ASP A 121 -1.79 -6.93 0.77
N ALA A 122 -2.04 -5.95 -0.09
CA ALA A 122 -1.20 -5.68 -1.26
C ALA A 122 0.24 -5.27 -0.88
N ASP A 123 0.41 -4.48 0.17
CA ASP A 123 1.74 -4.09 0.68
C ASP A 123 2.47 -5.30 1.27
N TRP A 124 1.77 -6.12 2.05
CA TRP A 124 2.35 -7.37 2.56
C TRP A 124 2.69 -8.37 1.45
N LEU A 125 1.93 -8.44 0.36
CA LEU A 125 2.30 -9.26 -0.79
C LEU A 125 3.65 -8.86 -1.38
N VAL A 126 4.07 -7.61 -1.26
CA VAL A 126 5.40 -7.17 -1.70
C VAL A 126 6.46 -7.41 -0.63
N ASN A 127 6.16 -7.06 0.61
CA ASN A 127 7.12 -7.05 1.72
C ASN A 127 7.39 -8.43 2.33
N LEU A 128 6.54 -9.44 2.11
CA LEU A 128 6.64 -10.73 2.82
C LEU A 128 8.02 -11.39 2.69
N VAL A 129 8.64 -11.31 1.52
CA VAL A 129 9.96 -11.93 1.23
C VAL A 129 11.12 -11.20 1.89
N ASP A 130 10.95 -9.90 2.14
CA ASP A 130 11.95 -9.04 2.76
C ASP A 130 11.87 -9.16 4.29
N GLU A 131 10.67 -9.41 4.83
CA GLU A 131 10.40 -9.50 6.27
C GLU A 131 10.51 -10.92 6.86
N TYR A 132 10.30 -11.97 6.06
CA TYR A 132 10.26 -13.35 6.55
C TYR A 132 11.05 -14.34 5.69
N ASP A 133 11.61 -15.38 6.33
CA ASP A 133 12.23 -16.50 5.62
C ASP A 133 11.16 -17.41 4.98
N ILE A 134 10.97 -17.25 3.67
CA ILE A 134 9.98 -17.99 2.88
C ILE A 134 10.33 -19.48 2.66
N ARG A 135 11.52 -19.94 3.06
CA ARG A 135 11.93 -21.35 2.86
C ARG A 135 11.27 -22.30 3.86
N ASP A 136 10.94 -21.81 5.06
CA ASP A 136 10.15 -22.58 6.02
C ASP A 136 8.66 -22.47 5.68
N ARG A 137 8.23 -23.35 4.77
CA ARG A 137 6.84 -23.38 4.29
C ARG A 137 5.81 -23.52 5.40
N LYS A 138 6.10 -24.26 6.47
CA LYS A 138 5.15 -24.47 7.58
C LYS A 138 4.98 -23.19 8.40
N LYS A 139 6.10 -22.53 8.74
CA LYS A 139 6.07 -21.25 9.45
C LYS A 139 5.42 -20.16 8.59
N LEU A 140 5.78 -20.11 7.31
CA LEU A 140 5.23 -19.17 6.34
C LEU A 140 3.70 -19.28 6.21
N ALA A 141 3.14 -20.49 6.20
CA ALA A 141 1.69 -20.67 6.21
C ALA A 141 1.02 -20.01 7.43
N GLY A 142 1.60 -20.15 8.63
CA GLY A 142 1.09 -19.49 9.83
C GLY A 142 1.22 -17.96 9.80
N ILE A 143 2.31 -17.45 9.22
CA ILE A 143 2.51 -16.01 9.01
C ILE A 143 1.43 -15.47 8.07
N ILE A 144 1.18 -16.14 6.94
CA ILE A 144 0.15 -15.74 5.98
C ILE A 144 -1.23 -15.67 6.66
N GLU A 145 -1.56 -16.62 7.54
CA GLU A 145 -2.84 -16.59 8.27
C GLU A 145 -2.99 -15.42 9.24
N THR A 146 -1.86 -14.96 9.79
CA THR A 146 -1.84 -13.95 10.85
C THR A 146 -1.78 -12.54 10.27
N VAL A 147 -0.98 -12.35 9.22
CA VAL A 147 -0.66 -11.04 8.67
C VAL A 147 -1.73 -10.56 7.70
N PHE A 148 -2.17 -11.40 6.76
CA PHE A 148 -3.15 -10.99 5.74
C PHE A 148 -4.56 -10.92 6.33
N LEU A 149 -5.26 -9.83 5.99
CA LEU A 149 -6.56 -9.45 6.55
C LEU A 149 -7.74 -9.99 5.75
N THR A 150 -7.57 -10.23 4.44
CA THR A 150 -8.64 -10.67 3.54
C THR A 150 -8.50 -12.14 3.12
N GLY A 151 -9.62 -12.73 2.67
CA GLY A 151 -9.61 -14.09 2.15
C GLY A 151 -8.84 -14.21 0.83
N SER A 152 -8.98 -13.24 -0.06
CA SER A 152 -8.24 -13.21 -1.32
C SER A 152 -6.75 -12.91 -1.12
N GLY A 153 -6.38 -12.02 -0.18
CA GLY A 153 -4.99 -11.73 0.19
C GLY A 153 -4.26 -12.98 0.67
N LYS A 154 -4.86 -13.72 1.62
CA LYS A 154 -4.34 -15.03 2.05
C LYS A 154 -4.19 -16.02 0.90
N SER A 155 -5.20 -16.11 0.04
CA SER A 155 -5.20 -17.05 -1.09
C SER A 155 -4.12 -16.72 -2.11
N LEU A 156 -3.95 -15.43 -2.44
CA LEU A 156 -2.92 -14.94 -3.37
C LEU A 156 -1.52 -15.12 -2.78
N ALA A 157 -1.33 -14.79 -1.51
CA ALA A 157 -0.07 -15.02 -0.80
C ALA A 157 0.34 -16.49 -0.82
N ARG A 158 -0.61 -17.42 -0.58
CA ARG A 158 -0.34 -18.86 -0.71
C ARG A 158 0.05 -19.25 -2.13
N SER A 159 -0.61 -18.72 -3.17
CA SER A 159 -0.24 -19.05 -4.56
C SER A 159 1.16 -18.55 -4.96
N ILE A 160 1.61 -17.42 -4.41
CA ILE A 160 2.93 -16.85 -4.73
C ILE A 160 4.02 -17.55 -3.92
N TYR A 161 3.80 -17.73 -2.61
CA TYR A 161 4.85 -18.12 -1.67
C TYR A 161 4.80 -19.59 -1.25
N LEU A 162 3.67 -20.26 -1.44
CA LEU A 162 3.47 -21.67 -1.13
C LEU A 162 2.87 -22.44 -2.31
N PRO A 163 3.42 -22.31 -3.55
CA PRO A 163 2.89 -23.03 -4.70
C PRO A 163 2.94 -24.55 -4.44
N GLU A 164 1.91 -25.27 -4.89
CA GLU A 164 1.96 -26.73 -4.98
C GLU A 164 3.01 -27.09 -6.03
N ASN A 165 3.92 -28.00 -5.69
CA ASN A 165 4.94 -28.51 -6.61
C ASN A 165 4.32 -29.46 -7.64
#